data_AF-A0A6A1Q3Y1-F1
#
_entry.id   AF-A0A6A1Q3Y1-F1
#
_cell.length_a   1.000
_cell.length_b   1.000
_cell.length_c   1.000
_cell.angle_alpha   90.00
_cell.angle_beta   90.00
_cell.angle_gamma   90.00
#
_symmetry.space_group_name_H-M   'P 1'
#
loop_
_entity.id
_entity.type
_entity.pdbx_description
1 polymer ?
#
loop_
_entity_poly.entity_id
_entity_poly.type
_entity_poly.pdbx_seq_one_letter_code
_entity_poly.pdbx_strand_id
1 'polypeptide(L)'
;MMAALRLLIKPKVVKKRTKKVIQHQSDQYKSRSIDNSMHRGFKGQILMPNIGYGSNKKTKHMLPSSIWKFLVHSVKELEVPLLCNKSYCAEIAHNISF
;
A
#
# COMPACT_ATOMS: atom_id res chain seq x y z
N MET A 1 29.67 -8.20 1.17
CA MET A 1 28.54 -9.05 0.72
C MET A 1 27.44 -8.98 1.78
N MET A 2 26.39 -8.17 1.58
CA MET A 2 25.27 -8.12 2.55
C MET A 2 24.44 -9.39 2.41
N ALA A 3 24.43 -10.22 3.45
CA ALA A 3 23.49 -11.33 3.55
C ALA A 3 22.07 -10.77 3.57
N ALA A 4 21.25 -11.10 2.57
CA ALA A 4 19.83 -10.78 2.60
C ALA A 4 19.18 -11.63 3.71
N LEU A 5 18.83 -11.00 4.83
CA LEU A 5 18.01 -11.60 5.88
C LEU A 5 16.67 -12.02 5.27
N ARG A 6 16.52 -13.32 5.00
CA ARG A 6 15.28 -13.92 4.51
C ARG A 6 14.45 -14.35 5.71
N LEU A 7 13.24 -13.82 5.83
CA LEU A 7 12.25 -14.37 6.76
C LEU A 7 11.97 -15.84 6.43
N LEU A 8 12.05 -16.70 7.45
CA LEU A 8 11.79 -18.15 7.35
C LEU A 8 10.35 -18.44 6.92
N ILE A 9 9.41 -17.58 7.30
CA ILE A 9 7.99 -17.71 6.99
C ILE A 9 7.58 -16.50 6.16
N LYS A 10 7.10 -16.75 4.93
CA LYS A 10 6.59 -15.73 4.02
C LYS A 10 5.06 -15.83 3.93
N PRO A 11 4.29 -15.06 4.71
CA PRO A 11 2.84 -15.08 4.56
C PRO A 11 2.45 -14.57 3.17
N LYS A 12 1.54 -15.28 2.50
CA LYS A 12 1.05 -14.90 1.17
C LYS A 12 0.24 -13.60 1.25
N VAL A 13 0.74 -12.55 0.61
CA VAL A 13 0.01 -11.27 0.50
C VAL A 13 -1.06 -11.40 -0.58
N VAL A 14 -2.32 -11.52 -0.19
CA VAL A 14 -3.46 -11.51 -1.13
C VAL A 14 -4.00 -10.08 -1.27
N LYS A 15 -3.98 -9.55 -2.50
CA LYS A 15 -4.64 -8.29 -2.85
C LYS A 15 -5.98 -8.61 -3.53
N LYS A 16 -7.09 -8.17 -2.94
CA LYS A 16 -8.45 -8.41 -3.46
C LYS A 16 -8.75 -7.67 -4.76
N ARG A 17 -8.08 -6.54 -4.98
CA ARG A 17 -8.16 -5.73 -6.19
C ARG A 17 -6.78 -5.19 -6.52
N THR A 18 -6.33 -5.39 -7.75
CA THR A 18 -5.05 -4.91 -8.26
C THR A 18 -5.22 -3.67 -9.15
N LYS A 19 -6.36 -3.55 -9.84
CA LYS A 19 -6.71 -2.38 -10.65
C LYS A 19 -6.82 -1.14 -9.77
N LYS A 20 -6.14 -0.05 -10.17
CA LYS A 20 -6.27 1.26 -9.54
C LYS A 20 -7.74 1.72 -9.58
N VAL A 21 -8.18 2.37 -8.52
CA VAL A 21 -9.48 3.05 -8.51
C VAL A 21 -9.23 4.41 -9.18
N ILE A 22 -9.69 4.53 -10.42
CA ILE A 22 -9.57 5.77 -11.20
C ILE A 22 -10.86 6.59 -11.06
N GLN A 23 -10.73 7.91 -11.20
CA GLN A 23 -11.89 8.78 -11.30
C GLN A 23 -12.62 8.51 -12.62
N HIS A 24 -13.95 8.49 -12.57
CA HIS A 24 -14.76 8.36 -13.79
C HIS A 24 -14.49 9.53 -14.72
N GLN A 25 -14.21 9.24 -15.99
CA GLN A 25 -13.87 10.25 -17.00
C GLN A 25 -12.72 11.16 -16.53
N SER A 26 -11.68 10.62 -15.90
CA SER A 26 -10.50 11.40 -15.48
C SER A 26 -9.88 12.22 -16.61
N ASP A 27 -10.06 11.75 -17.84
CA ASP A 27 -9.51 12.35 -19.05
C ASP A 27 -10.39 13.51 -19.55
N GLN A 28 -11.53 13.77 -18.89
CA GLN A 28 -12.47 14.85 -19.20
C GLN A 28 -12.76 15.67 -17.94
N TYR A 29 -12.79 17.00 -18.06
CA TYR A 29 -13.18 17.87 -16.95
C TYR A 29 -14.70 17.84 -16.76
N LYS A 30 -15.23 16.85 -16.01
CA LYS A 30 -16.66 16.75 -15.71
C LYS A 30 -16.99 16.82 -14.22
N SER A 31 -18.00 17.63 -13.93
CA SER A 31 -18.63 17.77 -12.61
C SER A 31 -19.50 16.56 -12.28
N ARG A 32 -19.75 16.35 -10.99
CA ARG A 32 -20.56 15.24 -10.49
C ARG A 32 -22.05 15.50 -10.81
N SER A 33 -22.60 14.74 -11.76
CA SER A 33 -24.04 14.77 -12.08
C SER A 33 -24.86 13.83 -11.18
N ILE A 34 -26.14 14.17 -10.96
CA ILE A 34 -27.16 13.34 -10.29
C ILE A 34 -27.44 12.05 -11.09
N ASP A 35 -27.29 12.11 -12.41
CA ASP A 35 -27.55 10.99 -13.32
C ASP A 35 -26.33 10.13 -13.57
N ASN A 36 -25.30 10.22 -12.72
CA ASN A 36 -24.10 9.42 -12.88
C ASN A 36 -24.39 7.92 -12.69
N SER A 37 -24.33 7.18 -13.79
CA SER A 37 -24.53 5.73 -13.87
C SER A 37 -23.57 4.92 -12.97
N MET A 38 -22.36 5.43 -12.73
CA MET A 38 -21.42 4.81 -11.79
C MET A 38 -21.95 4.85 -10.36
N HIS A 39 -22.55 5.98 -9.95
CA HIS A 39 -23.07 6.16 -8.60
C HIS A 39 -24.32 5.30 -8.38
N ARG A 40 -25.11 5.09 -9.44
CA ARG A 40 -26.26 4.19 -9.46
C ARG A 40 -25.89 2.70 -9.59
N GLY A 41 -24.61 2.38 -9.83
CA GLY A 41 -24.13 0.99 -9.87
C GLY A 41 -24.50 0.20 -11.14
N PHE A 42 -24.69 0.88 -12.27
CA PHE A 42 -25.02 0.19 -13.53
C PHE A 42 -23.88 -0.75 -13.98
N LYS A 43 -24.26 -1.91 -14.56
CA LYS A 43 -23.32 -2.92 -15.06
C LYS A 43 -22.44 -2.33 -16.17
N GLY A 44 -21.16 -2.71 -16.17
CA GLY A 44 -20.17 -2.25 -17.16
C GLY A 44 -19.40 -0.99 -16.76
N GLN A 45 -19.83 -0.31 -15.69
CA GLN A 45 -19.13 0.87 -15.17
C GLN A 45 -18.01 0.53 -14.18
N ILE A 46 -17.16 1.51 -13.86
CA ILE A 46 -16.04 1.36 -12.93
C ILE A 46 -16.59 1.14 -11.52
N LEU A 47 -16.15 0.06 -10.88
CA LEU A 47 -16.56 -0.28 -9.52
C LEU A 47 -15.99 0.74 -8.51
N MET A 48 -16.88 1.33 -7.72
CA MET A 48 -16.53 2.23 -6.61
C MET A 48 -15.74 1.50 -5.51
N PRO A 49 -14.87 2.20 -4.76
CA PRO A 49 -14.19 1.62 -3.62
C PRO A 49 -15.19 1.30 -2.51
N ASN A 50 -15.06 0.10 -1.92
CA ASN A 50 -15.86 -0.36 -0.79
C ASN A 50 -14.98 -1.03 0.27
N ILE A 51 -15.52 -1.21 1.48
CA ILE A 51 -14.79 -1.86 2.59
C ILE A 51 -14.45 -3.32 2.31
N GLY A 52 -15.21 -4.00 1.45
CA GLY A 52 -14.98 -5.38 1.02
C GLY A 52 -13.62 -5.60 0.37
N TYR A 53 -13.05 -4.58 -0.29
CA TYR A 53 -11.71 -4.63 -0.88
C TYR A 53 -10.56 -4.49 0.15
N GLY A 54 -10.85 -4.29 1.44
CA GLY A 54 -9.84 -4.21 2.50
C GLY A 54 -8.94 -5.45 2.56
N SER A 55 -7.63 -5.22 2.64
CA SER A 55 -6.63 -6.28 2.83
C SER A 55 -6.72 -6.90 4.24
N ASN A 56 -6.24 -8.14 4.40
CA ASN A 56 -6.14 -8.77 5.72
C ASN A 56 -5.31 -7.89 6.66
N LYS A 57 -5.79 -7.70 7.90
CA LYS A 57 -5.11 -6.90 8.93
C LYS A 57 -3.65 -7.34 9.14
N LYS A 58 -3.39 -8.66 9.13
CA LYS A 58 -2.03 -9.22 9.36
C LYS A 58 -1.03 -8.89 8.24
N THR A 59 -1.50 -8.78 7.00
CA THR A 59 -0.65 -8.53 5.81
C THR A 59 -0.82 -7.12 5.26
N LYS A 60 -1.52 -6.24 5.98
CA LYS A 60 -1.73 -4.85 5.58
C LYS A 60 -0.38 -4.14 5.59
N HIS A 61 -0.09 -3.32 4.58
CA HIS A 61 1.18 -2.58 4.43
C HIS A 61 2.46 -3.42 4.30
N MET A 62 2.36 -4.75 4.18
CA MET A 62 3.53 -5.61 3.98
C MET A 62 4.10 -5.50 2.58
N LEU A 63 5.43 -5.45 2.49
CA LEU A 63 6.18 -5.52 1.25
C LEU A 63 6.10 -6.92 0.63
N PRO A 64 6.35 -7.07 -0.68
CA PRO A 64 6.48 -8.38 -1.32
C PRO A 64 7.62 -9.23 -0.72
N SER A 65 8.62 -8.61 -0.10
CA SER A 65 9.68 -9.28 0.67
C SER A 65 9.19 -9.90 1.98
N SER A 66 7.91 -9.71 2.34
CA SER A 66 7.29 -10.15 3.60
C SER A 66 7.76 -9.38 4.85
N ILE A 67 8.34 -8.20 4.67
CA ILE A 67 8.82 -7.31 5.74
C ILE A 67 7.96 -6.05 5.76
N TRP A 68 7.78 -5.42 6.92
CA TRP A 68 7.15 -4.10 7.03
C TRP A 68 8.17 -2.99 6.82
N LYS A 69 7.75 -1.89 6.21
CA LYS A 69 8.63 -0.75 6.01
C LYS A 69 8.43 0.30 7.10
N PHE A 70 9.54 0.84 7.59
CA PHE A 70 9.59 1.92 8.58
C PHE A 70 10.35 3.09 7.96
N LEU A 71 9.70 4.24 7.82
CA LEU A 71 10.31 5.43 7.23
C LEU A 71 11.12 6.17 8.31
N VAL A 72 12.39 6.46 8.03
CA VAL A 72 13.34 7.06 8.98
C VAL A 72 13.68 8.49 8.54
N HIS A 73 13.55 9.44 9.46
CA HIS A 73 13.90 10.85 9.28
C HIS A 73 15.20 11.27 9.99
N SER A 74 15.62 10.52 11.02
CA SER A 74 16.81 10.85 11.82
C SER A 74 17.53 9.59 12.30
N VAL A 75 18.81 9.73 12.64
CA VAL A 75 19.64 8.64 13.20
C VAL A 75 19.04 8.07 14.49
N LYS A 76 18.39 8.91 15.32
CA LYS A 76 17.75 8.46 16.56
C LYS A 76 16.61 7.48 16.30
N GLU A 77 15.89 7.64 15.19
CA GLU A 77 14.78 6.76 14.84
C GLU A 77 15.25 5.40 14.34
N LEU A 78 16.54 5.24 14.04
CA LEU A 78 17.14 3.98 13.59
C LEU A 78 17.23 2.95 14.72
N GLU A 79 17.24 3.38 15.98
CA GLU A 79 17.27 2.50 17.15
C GLU A 79 16.05 1.56 17.20
N VAL A 80 14.89 2.04 16.75
CA VAL A 80 13.63 1.27 16.73
C VAL A 80 13.66 0.09 15.75
N PRO A 81 13.95 0.27 14.44
CA PRO A 81 14.05 -0.84 13.50
C PRO A 81 15.25 -1.76 13.78
N LEU A 82 16.31 -1.27 14.45
CA LEU A 82 17.43 -2.12 14.87
C LEU A 82 16.98 -3.23 15.83
N LEU A 83 16.10 -2.91 16.79
CA LEU A 83 15.55 -3.89 17.71
C LEU A 83 14.64 -4.92 17.01
N CYS A 84 13.94 -4.50 15.96
CA CYS A 84 12.95 -5.32 15.25
C CYS A 84 13.40 -5.74 13.83
N ASN A 85 14.70 -5.99 13.66
CA ASN A 85 15.37 -6.18 12.36
C ASN A 85 14.82 -7.31 11.47
N LYS A 86 14.15 -8.31 12.05
CA LYS A 86 13.50 -9.41 11.28
C LYS A 86 12.19 -8.95 10.64
N SER A 87 11.44 -8.09 11.33
CA SER A 87 10.08 -7.73 10.96
C SER A 87 9.99 -6.42 10.18
N TYR A 88 10.94 -5.50 10.39
CA TYR A 88 10.95 -4.18 9.78
C TYR A 88 12.22 -3.91 8.96
N CYS A 89 12.05 -3.17 7.86
CA CYS A 89 13.11 -2.59 7.05
C CYS A 89 13.03 -1.07 7.16
N ALA A 90 14.19 -0.41 7.30
CA ALA A 90 14.28 1.05 7.31
C ALA A 90 14.31 1.61 5.87
N GLU A 91 13.41 2.55 5.56
CA GLU A 91 13.45 3.39 4.36
C GLU A 91 13.90 4.79 4.75
N ILE A 92 15.04 5.24 4.24
CA ILE A 92 15.55 6.60 4.48
C ILE A 92 14.64 7.59 3.73
N ALA A 93 14.15 8.61 4.44
CA ALA A 93 13.31 9.64 3.85
C ALA A 93 14.07 10.48 2.80
N HIS A 94 13.39 10.88 1.72
CA HIS A 94 13.99 11.63 0.61
C HIS A 94 14.61 12.98 1.02
N ASN A 95 14.16 13.57 2.14
CA ASN A 95 14.65 14.88 2.61
C ASN A 95 15.98 14.81 3.38
N ILE A 96 16.45 13.62 3.76
CA ILE A 96 17.75 13.47 4.42
C ILE A 96 18.83 13.63 3.35
N SER A 97 19.63 14.67 3.49
CA SER A 97 20.88 14.78 2.72
C SER A 97 21.88 13.78 3.32
N PHE A 98 22.52 13.01 2.44
CA PHE A 98 23.60 12.09 2.82
C PHE A 98 24.86 12.85 3.24
#